data_AF-A0AA88HLQ4-F1
#
_entry.id   AF-A0AA88HLQ4-F1
#
_cell.length_a   1.000
_cell.length_b   1.000
_cell.length_c   1.000
_cell.angle_alpha   90.00
_cell.angle_beta   90.00
_cell.angle_gamma   90.00
#
_symmetry.space_group_name_H-M   'P 1'
#
loop_
_entity.id
_entity.type
_entity.pdbx_description
1 polymer ?
#
loop_
_entity_poly.entity_id
_entity_poly.type
_entity_poly.pdbx_seq_one_letter_code
_entity_poly.pdbx_strand_id
1 'polypeptide(L)'
;MATFIEYSKMLCRPSWPPKSEVLQNANKMKGIDLTKSTCEKDLGVSLSLDLKPEKHIALVVRKASNTLWLLTHSLRHLDIHSKISAYTSYVRPQLEYATVIWSPYLKKVIDRIERVQKRFVKGLEGFRNLPYDEALKKAHSP
;
A
#
# COMPACT_ATOMS: atom_id res chain seq x y z
N MET A 1 -27.46 -0.10 -41.10
CA MET A 1 -26.93 -0.24 -39.71
C MET A 1 -25.58 -0.97 -39.64
N ALA A 2 -25.19 -1.81 -40.62
CA ALA A 2 -23.87 -2.45 -40.64
C ALA A 2 -22.68 -1.51 -40.92
N THR A 3 -22.91 -0.36 -41.55
CA THR A 3 -21.86 0.60 -41.94
C THR A 3 -21.38 1.53 -40.81
N PHE A 4 -22.17 1.72 -39.75
CA PHE A 4 -21.82 2.61 -38.64
C PHE A 4 -20.90 1.93 -37.60
N ILE A 5 -21.01 0.61 -37.45
CA ILE A 5 -20.19 -0.18 -36.51
C ILE A 5 -18.75 -0.37 -37.04
N GLU A 6 -18.56 -0.49 -38.36
CA GLU A 6 -17.21 -0.56 -38.93
C GLU A 6 -16.45 0.75 -38.80
N TYR A 7 -17.12 1.89 -38.99
CA TYR A 7 -16.50 3.22 -38.85
C TYR A 7 -16.01 3.49 -37.42
N SER A 8 -16.77 3.05 -36.41
CA SER A 8 -16.38 3.13 -35.00
C SER A 8 -15.18 2.22 -34.65
N LYS A 9 -15.06 1.04 -35.27
CA LYS A 9 -13.91 0.14 -35.10
C LYS A 9 -12.64 0.67 -35.78
N MET A 10 -12.78 1.51 -36.80
CA MET A 10 -11.66 2.13 -37.53
C MET A 10 -11.05 3.32 -36.76
N LEU A 11 -11.87 4.09 -36.05
CA LEU A 11 -11.43 5.30 -35.33
C LEU A 11 -10.78 5.03 -33.96
N CYS A 12 -10.88 3.81 -33.44
CA CYS A 12 -10.36 3.43 -32.11
C CYS A 12 -9.43 2.21 -32.14
N ARG A 13 -8.62 2.01 -33.19
CA ARG A 13 -7.44 1.14 -33.06
C ARG A 13 -6.29 1.96 -32.50
N PRO A 14 -5.85 1.76 -31.25
CA PRO A 14 -4.59 2.34 -30.81
C PRO A 14 -3.50 1.85 -31.76
N SER A 15 -2.79 2.81 -32.38
CA SER A 15 -1.66 2.56 -33.27
C SER A 15 -0.49 2.05 -32.44
N TRP A 16 -0.60 0.82 -31.95
CA TRP A 16 0.53 0.15 -31.32
C TRP A 16 1.57 -0.14 -32.41
N PRO A 17 2.82 0.31 -32.25
CA PRO A 17 3.86 0.01 -33.22
C PRO A 17 4.06 -1.51 -33.34
N PRO A 18 4.53 -2.01 -34.50
CA PRO A 18 4.87 -3.41 -34.70
C PRO A 18 5.80 -3.92 -33.59
N LYS A 19 5.61 -5.17 -33.13
CA LYS A 19 6.44 -5.77 -32.07
C LYS A 19 7.96 -5.69 -32.38
N SER A 20 8.34 -5.72 -33.65
CA SER A 20 9.73 -5.59 -34.10
C SER A 20 10.33 -4.20 -33.80
N GLU A 21 9.54 -3.14 -33.89
CA GLU A 21 9.97 -1.75 -33.63
C GLU A 21 10.03 -1.45 -32.12
N VAL A 22 9.13 -2.05 -31.34
CA VAL A 22 9.13 -1.97 -29.86
C VAL A 22 10.42 -2.56 -29.28
N LEU A 23 10.90 -3.68 -29.83
CA LEU A 23 12.12 -4.34 -29.34
C LEU A 23 13.40 -3.59 -29.72
N GLN A 24 13.42 -2.89 -30.86
CA GLN A 24 14.56 -2.06 -31.28
C GLN A 24 14.75 -0.81 -30.41
N ASN A 25 13.68 -0.36 -29.74
CA ASN A 25 13.67 0.80 -28.84
C ASN A 25 13.47 0.44 -27.37
N ALA A 26 13.75 -0.81 -26.96
CA ALA A 26 13.38 -1.33 -25.63
C ALA A 26 13.93 -0.52 -24.44
N ASN A 27 15.03 0.22 -24.62
CA ASN A 27 15.64 1.06 -23.59
C ASN A 27 15.47 2.58 -23.86
N LYS A 28 14.69 2.98 -24.86
CA LYS A 28 14.47 4.38 -25.23
C LYS A 28 13.00 4.76 -25.07
N MET A 29 12.70 5.68 -24.15
CA MET A 29 11.39 6.34 -24.10
C MET A 29 11.50 7.73 -24.70
N LYS A 30 10.73 8.02 -25.76
CA LYS A 30 10.75 9.31 -26.48
C LYS A 30 12.16 9.75 -26.91
N GLY A 31 13.03 8.80 -27.26
CA GLY A 31 14.42 9.07 -27.66
C GLY A 31 15.42 9.25 -26.51
N ILE A 32 14.97 9.15 -25.25
CA ILE A 32 15.82 9.23 -24.06
C ILE A 32 16.21 7.81 -23.61
N ASP A 33 17.50 7.57 -23.42
CA ASP A 33 18.00 6.31 -22.85
C ASP A 33 17.59 6.16 -21.38
N LEU A 34 16.95 5.04 -21.06
CA LEU A 34 16.51 4.72 -19.72
C LEU A 34 17.64 4.12 -18.90
N THR A 35 17.83 4.65 -17.70
CA THR A 35 18.70 4.05 -16.71
C THR A 35 17.99 2.86 -16.06
N LYS A 36 18.73 1.75 -15.88
CA LYS A 36 18.22 0.61 -15.14
C LYS A 36 18.20 0.95 -13.65
N SER A 37 17.02 0.93 -13.03
CA SER A 37 16.86 1.07 -11.59
C SER A 37 16.67 -0.31 -10.92
N THR A 38 17.17 -0.46 -9.70
CA THR A 38 17.00 -1.71 -8.92
C THR A 38 15.68 -1.74 -8.13
N CYS A 39 15.12 -0.56 -7.90
CA CYS A 39 13.82 -0.36 -7.28
C CYS A 39 13.17 0.87 -7.91
N GLU A 40 11.94 0.72 -8.37
CA GLU A 40 11.15 1.78 -8.97
C GLU A 40 9.89 2.04 -8.15
N LYS A 41 9.43 3.29 -8.10
CA LYS A 41 8.21 3.63 -7.36
C LYS A 41 7.11 4.01 -8.35
N ASP A 42 6.06 3.21 -8.38
CA ASP A 42 4.90 3.46 -9.21
C ASP A 42 3.62 3.50 -8.38
N LEU A 43 2.79 4.53 -8.59
CA LEU A 43 1.54 4.77 -7.85
C LEU A 43 1.67 4.66 -6.32
N GLY A 44 2.85 4.94 -5.75
CA GLY A 44 3.08 4.81 -4.30
C GLY A 44 3.58 3.44 -3.84
N VAL A 45 3.65 2.45 -4.73
CA VAL A 45 4.22 1.12 -4.49
C VAL A 45 5.65 1.06 -4.97
N SER A 46 6.55 0.48 -4.17
CA SER A 46 7.96 0.32 -4.54
C SER A 46 8.23 -1.09 -5.02
N LEU A 47 8.50 -1.24 -6.31
CA LEU A 47 8.77 -2.52 -6.95
C LEU A 47 10.28 -2.70 -7.09
N SER A 48 10.79 -3.80 -6.54
CA SER A 48 12.20 -4.19 -6.72
C SER A 48 12.34 -5.16 -7.89
N LEU A 49 13.54 -5.26 -8.47
CA LEU A 49 13.82 -6.23 -9.54
C LEU A 49 13.48 -7.68 -9.15
N ASP A 50 13.67 -8.05 -7.89
CA ASP A 50 13.34 -9.38 -7.36
C ASP A 50 11.83 -9.61 -7.18
N LEU A 51 11.01 -8.58 -7.40
CA LEU A 51 9.56 -8.54 -7.15
C LEU A 51 9.17 -8.92 -5.70
N LYS A 52 10.13 -8.90 -4.78
CA LYS A 52 9.90 -9.20 -3.36
C LYS A 52 9.19 -8.02 -2.68
N PRO A 53 8.06 -8.26 -1.99
CA PRO A 53 7.30 -7.19 -1.36
C PRO A 53 7.96 -6.67 -0.06
N GLU A 54 8.98 -7.35 0.45
CA GLU A 54 9.61 -7.06 1.75
C GLU A 54 10.12 -5.62 1.89
N LYS A 55 10.78 -5.09 0.84
CA LYS A 55 11.31 -3.71 0.84
C LYS A 55 10.17 -2.69 0.90
N HIS A 56 9.14 -2.90 0.08
CA HIS A 56 7.96 -2.03 0.08
C HIS A 56 7.25 -2.05 1.43
N ILE A 57 6.98 -3.23 1.98
CA ILE A 57 6.30 -3.39 3.26
C ILE A 57 7.11 -2.77 4.40
N ALA A 58 8.45 -2.88 4.38
CA ALA A 58 9.30 -2.21 5.36
C ALA A 58 9.11 -0.68 5.33
N LEU A 59 8.99 -0.08 4.14
CA LEU A 59 8.74 1.35 3.98
C LEU A 59 7.35 1.74 4.47
N VAL A 60 6.33 0.95 4.13
CA VAL A 60 4.93 1.15 4.57
C VAL A 60 4.82 1.07 6.10
N VAL A 61 5.36 0.02 6.70
CA VAL A 61 5.37 -0.18 8.17
C VAL A 61 6.08 0.97 8.87
N ARG A 62 7.21 1.45 8.32
CA ARG A 62 7.92 2.60 8.87
C ARG A 62 7.07 3.87 8.82
N LYS A 63 6.42 4.15 7.68
CA LYS A 63 5.54 5.30 7.51
C LYS A 63 4.35 5.24 8.49
N ALA A 64 3.67 4.11 8.55
CA ALA A 64 2.54 3.87 9.46
C ALA A 64 2.94 3.98 10.93
N SER A 65 4.13 3.48 11.30
CA SER A 65 4.66 3.59 12.66
C SER A 65 4.91 5.04 13.08
N ASN A 66 5.42 5.86 12.15
CA ASN A 66 5.65 7.29 12.41
C ASN A 66 4.32 8.04 12.57
N THR A 67 3.34 7.76 11.70
CA THR A 67 1.99 8.33 11.83
C THR A 67 1.34 7.90 13.15
N LEU A 68 1.44 6.62 13.52
CA LEU A 68 0.94 6.13 14.81
C LEU A 68 1.60 6.85 15.99
N TRP A 69 2.93 7.01 15.97
CA TRP A 69 3.65 7.74 17.02
C TRP A 69 3.13 9.17 17.15
N LEU A 70 2.98 9.90 16.04
CA LEU A 70 2.42 11.25 16.02
C LEU A 70 1.01 11.27 16.65
N LEU A 71 0.11 10.40 16.21
CA LEU A 71 -1.25 10.32 16.75
C LEU A 71 -1.26 10.05 18.25
N THR A 72 -0.45 9.11 18.74
CA THR A 72 -0.40 8.79 20.18
C THR A 72 0.13 9.94 21.04
N HIS A 73 0.93 10.84 20.47
CA HIS A 73 1.44 12.02 21.18
C HIS A 73 0.46 13.20 21.11
N SER A 74 -0.08 13.47 19.92
CA SER A 74 -1.00 14.60 19.70
C SER A 74 -2.38 14.36 20.31
N LEU A 75 -2.86 13.11 20.32
CA LEU A 75 -4.20 12.75 20.79
C LEU A 75 -4.19 12.18 22.22
N ARG A 76 -3.15 12.47 23.01
CA ARG A 76 -2.96 11.89 24.35
C ARG A 76 -4.19 12.05 25.25
N HIS A 77 -4.79 13.24 25.23
CA HIS A 77 -5.92 13.63 26.08
C HIS A 77 -7.30 13.30 25.50
N LEU A 78 -7.37 12.72 24.30
CA LEU A 78 -8.65 12.34 23.69
C LEU A 78 -9.14 10.99 24.22
N ASP A 79 -10.44 10.80 24.11
CA ASP A 79 -11.11 9.55 24.42
C ASP A 79 -10.66 8.40 23.49
N ILE A 80 -10.96 7.18 23.92
CA ILE A 80 -10.52 5.97 23.23
C ILE A 80 -11.17 5.86 21.84
N HIS A 81 -12.43 6.28 21.67
CA HIS A 81 -13.12 6.22 20.38
C HIS A 81 -12.50 7.17 19.38
N SER A 82 -12.17 8.41 19.79
CA SER A 82 -11.44 9.37 18.96
C SER A 82 -10.06 8.84 18.54
N LYS A 83 -9.32 8.20 19.46
CA LYS A 83 -8.03 7.55 19.15
C LYS A 83 -8.19 6.42 18.12
N ILE A 84 -9.24 5.59 18.24
CA ILE A 84 -9.55 4.50 17.29
C ILE A 84 -9.96 5.05 15.92
N SER A 85 -10.78 6.09 15.89
CA SER A 85 -11.20 6.77 14.67
C SER A 85 -10.01 7.35 13.92
N ALA A 86 -9.09 8.02 14.65
CA ALA A 86 -7.86 8.55 14.06
C ALA A 86 -6.95 7.44 13.52
N TYR A 87 -6.76 6.33 14.26
CA TYR A 87 -5.99 5.19 13.76
C TYR A 87 -6.58 4.62 12.46
N THR A 88 -7.90 4.44 12.43
CA THR A 88 -8.62 3.90 11.28
C THR A 88 -8.57 4.83 10.08
N SER A 89 -8.54 6.15 10.29
CA SER A 89 -8.51 7.14 9.22
C SER A 89 -7.10 7.41 8.66
N TYR A 90 -6.06 7.33 9.50
CA TYR A 90 -4.70 7.76 9.10
C TYR A 90 -3.68 6.62 8.98
N VAL A 91 -3.77 5.59 9.83
CA VAL A 91 -2.76 4.52 9.90
C VAL A 91 -3.19 3.31 9.09
N ARG A 92 -4.43 2.86 9.28
CA ARG A 92 -4.99 1.69 8.59
C ARG A 92 -4.91 1.78 7.06
N PRO A 93 -5.26 2.92 6.41
CA PRO A 93 -5.21 3.01 4.96
C PRO A 93 -3.78 2.90 4.41
N GLN A 94 -2.77 3.33 5.18
CA GLN A 94 -1.37 3.18 4.77
C GLN A 94 -0.96 1.70 4.72
N LEU A 95 -1.43 0.90 5.68
CA LEU A 95 -1.12 -0.53 5.78
C LEU A 95 -1.91 -1.38 4.78
N GLU A 96 -3.11 -0.93 4.37
CA GLU A 96 -4.00 -1.69 3.47
C GLU A 96 -3.88 -1.27 1.99
N TYR A 97 -3.24 -0.13 1.71
CA TYR A 97 -3.08 0.38 0.35
C TYR A 97 -2.33 -0.61 -0.55
N ALA A 98 -2.91 -0.88 -1.72
CA ALA A 98 -2.34 -1.74 -2.76
C ALA A 98 -1.97 -3.16 -2.28
N THR A 99 -2.61 -3.66 -1.22
CA THR A 99 -2.39 -5.01 -0.67
C THR A 99 -2.49 -6.13 -1.70
N VAL A 100 -3.35 -5.98 -2.71
CA VAL A 100 -3.49 -6.93 -3.83
C VAL A 100 -2.17 -7.11 -4.60
N ILE A 101 -1.33 -6.07 -4.67
CA ILE A 101 -0.06 -6.08 -5.41
C ILE A 101 1.04 -6.79 -4.62
N TRP A 102 1.18 -6.47 -3.33
CA TRP A 102 2.32 -6.92 -2.52
C TRP A 102 2.00 -8.05 -1.53
N SER A 103 0.75 -8.51 -1.48
CA SER A 103 0.19 -9.53 -0.57
C SER A 103 1.24 -10.36 0.18
N PRO A 104 1.42 -10.14 1.49
CA PRO A 104 2.53 -10.70 2.23
C PRO A 104 2.31 -12.19 2.47
N TYR A 105 3.25 -13.02 2.01
CA TYR A 105 3.18 -14.48 2.19
C TYR A 105 4.10 -14.98 3.32
N LEU A 106 5.09 -14.19 3.72
CA LEU A 106 6.02 -14.55 4.78
C LEU A 106 5.47 -14.13 6.14
N LYS A 107 5.37 -15.07 7.09
CA LYS A 107 4.92 -14.81 8.46
C LYS A 107 5.65 -13.64 9.12
N LYS A 108 6.99 -13.59 8.98
CA LYS A 108 7.82 -12.48 9.51
C LYS A 108 7.36 -11.09 9.04
N VAL A 109 6.81 -11.00 7.83
CA VAL A 109 6.37 -9.75 7.21
C VAL A 109 4.96 -9.40 7.68
N ILE A 110 4.07 -10.39 7.76
CA ILE A 110 2.74 -10.26 8.36
C ILE A 110 2.86 -9.76 9.80
N ASP A 111 3.73 -10.38 10.60
CA ASP A 111 3.99 -10.01 12.00
C ASP A 111 4.47 -8.55 12.13
N ARG A 112 5.20 -8.02 11.14
CA ARG A 112 5.67 -6.62 11.16
C ARG A 112 4.52 -5.63 10.95
N ILE A 113 3.57 -5.97 10.08
CA ILE A 113 2.36 -5.15 9.86
C ILE A 113 1.49 -5.21 11.12
N GLU A 114 1.23 -6.41 11.63
CA GLU A 114 0.42 -6.62 12.82
C GLU A 114 1.02 -5.95 14.07
N ARG A 115 2.35 -5.83 14.15
CA ARG A 115 3.03 -5.10 15.24
C ARG A 115 2.59 -3.65 15.34
N VAL A 116 2.30 -2.97 14.23
CA VAL A 116 1.80 -1.58 14.24
C VAL A 116 0.42 -1.53 14.90
N GLN A 117 -0.46 -2.46 14.54
CA GLN A 117 -1.79 -2.60 15.12
C GLN A 117 -1.74 -2.99 16.61
N LYS A 118 -0.93 -3.98 16.96
CA LYS A 118 -0.68 -4.41 18.36
C LYS A 118 -0.21 -3.23 19.21
N ARG A 119 0.75 -2.44 18.71
CA ARG A 119 1.25 -1.25 19.42
C ARG A 119 0.16 -0.23 19.68
N PHE A 120 -0.72 0.02 18.70
CA PHE A 120 -1.84 0.92 18.87
C PHE A 120 -2.81 0.41 19.94
N VAL A 121 -3.33 -0.81 19.77
CA VAL A 121 -4.34 -1.40 20.67
C VAL A 121 -3.81 -1.49 22.11
N LYS A 122 -2.58 -1.96 22.30
CA LYS A 122 -1.97 -2.05 23.64
C LYS A 122 -1.60 -0.69 24.25
N GLY A 123 -1.53 0.35 23.43
CA GLY A 123 -1.32 1.73 23.86
C GLY A 123 -2.57 2.40 24.40
N LEU A 124 -3.76 1.84 24.17
CA LEU A 124 -5.01 2.37 24.69
C LEU A 124 -5.17 2.11 26.19
N GLU A 125 -5.80 3.06 26.87
CA GLU A 125 -6.07 2.97 28.31
C GLU A 125 -7.05 1.82 28.59
N GLY A 126 -6.68 0.91 29.50
CA GLY A 126 -7.48 -0.28 29.81
C GLY A 126 -7.30 -1.47 28.86
N PHE A 127 -6.41 -1.39 27.85
CA PHE A 127 -6.16 -2.49 26.89
C PHE A 127 -4.82 -3.20 27.10
N ARG A 128 -3.92 -2.64 27.93
CA ARG A 128 -2.55 -3.14 28.12
C ARG A 128 -2.50 -4.61 28.56
N ASN A 129 -3.37 -5.01 29.49
CA ASN A 129 -3.35 -6.33 30.12
C ASN A 129 -4.26 -7.37 29.44
N LEU A 130 -5.12 -6.96 28.51
CA LEU A 130 -6.05 -7.86 27.83
C LEU A 130 -5.32 -8.75 26.81
N PRO A 131 -5.66 -10.03 26.63
CA PRO A 131 -5.20 -10.82 25.49
C PRO A 131 -5.43 -10.07 24.17
N TYR A 132 -4.53 -10.23 23.19
CA TYR A 132 -4.58 -9.42 21.97
C TYR A 132 -5.91 -9.56 21.22
N ASP A 133 -6.43 -10.78 21.11
CA ASP A 133 -7.68 -11.06 20.39
C ASP A 133 -8.88 -10.41 21.07
N GLU A 134 -8.93 -10.40 22.41
CA GLU A 134 -9.97 -9.72 23.18
C GLU A 134 -9.85 -8.21 23.08
N ALA A 135 -8.62 -7.68 23.19
CA ALA A 135 -8.33 -6.26 23.04
C ALA A 135 -8.75 -5.76 21.65
N LEU A 136 -8.53 -6.57 20.62
CA LEU A 136 -8.91 -6.27 19.25
C LEU A 136 -10.44 -6.26 19.07
N LYS A 137 -11.15 -7.26 19.60
CA LYS A 137 -12.62 -7.31 19.59
C LYS A 137 -13.22 -6.10 20.30
N LYS A 138 -12.68 -5.74 21.47
CA LYS A 138 -13.11 -4.58 22.25
C LYS A 138 -12.86 -3.25 21.50
N ALA A 139 -11.76 -3.14 20.74
CA ALA A 139 -11.49 -1.94 19.94
C ALA A 139 -12.40 -1.81 18.69
N HIS A 140 -12.98 -2.91 18.22
CA HIS A 140 -13.91 -2.93 17.07
C HIS A 140 -15.37 -2.75 17.47
N SER A 141 -15.71 -2.91 18.75
CA SER A 141 -17.04 -2.66 19.30
C SER A 141 -17.05 -1.27 19.93
N PRO A 142 -17.40 -0.20 19.19
CA PRO A 142 -17.61 1.11 19.80
C PRO A 142 -18.77 1.09 20.79
#